data_AF-A0A7C2UEI0-F1
#
_entry.id   AF-A0A7C2UEI0-F1
#
_cell.length_a   1.000
_cell.length_b   1.000
_cell.length_c   1.000
_cell.angle_alpha   90.00
_cell.angle_beta   90.00
_cell.angle_gamma   90.00
#
_symmetry.space_group_name_H-M   'P 1'
#
loop_
_entity.id
_entity.type
_entity.pdbx_description
1 polymer ?
#
loop_
_entity_poly.entity_id
_entity_poly.type
_entity_poly.pdbx_seq_one_letter_code
_entity_poly.pdbx_strand_id
1 'polypeptide(L)'
;MSDRFDAIVIGAGQSGPSLAVRLAEAGRRTAIIERKHFGGICVKYRLHADQDAHRERSETDGFIKALVDAETKQVLGAAMLGIEGDEVVHAVLELMYARAPYTVMQRAVHIHPTVTELLPALLGELQPLA
;
A
#
# COMPACT_ATOMS: atom_id res chain seq x y z
N MET A 1 17.08 -6.10 -28.74
CA MET A 1 16.09 -7.20 -28.69
C MET A 1 15.15 -6.88 -27.53
N SER A 2 13.86 -6.67 -27.77
CA SER A 2 12.89 -6.34 -26.71
C SER A 2 12.12 -7.60 -26.34
N ASP A 3 12.38 -8.14 -25.16
CA ASP A 3 11.56 -9.21 -24.61
C ASP A 3 10.17 -8.69 -24.21
N ARG A 4 9.13 -9.47 -24.52
CA ARG A 4 7.74 -9.17 -24.14
C ARG A 4 7.41 -9.83 -22.81
N PHE A 5 6.95 -9.02 -21.85
CA PHE A 5 6.44 -9.45 -20.55
C PHE A 5 4.98 -9.04 -20.43
N ASP A 6 4.18 -9.89 -19.78
CA ASP A 6 2.78 -9.61 -19.45
C ASP A 6 2.65 -8.82 -18.14
N ALA A 7 3.65 -8.93 -17.26
CA ALA A 7 3.72 -8.20 -16.00
C ALA A 7 5.17 -7.91 -15.61
N ILE A 8 5.41 -6.73 -15.03
CA ILE A 8 6.70 -6.32 -14.48
C ILE A 8 6.49 -5.93 -13.02
N VAL A 9 7.16 -6.62 -12.10
CA VAL A 9 7.19 -6.33 -10.67
C VAL A 9 8.46 -5.53 -10.37
N ILE A 10 8.31 -4.32 -9.85
CA ILE A 10 9.45 -3.45 -9.52
C ILE A 10 9.67 -3.48 -8.00
N GLY A 11 10.84 -3.94 -7.58
CA GLY A 11 11.24 -4.12 -6.19
C GLY A 11 11.17 -5.58 -5.73
N ALA A 12 12.26 -6.07 -5.15
CA ALA A 12 12.39 -7.42 -4.58
C ALA A 12 12.41 -7.40 -3.03
N GLY A 13 11.50 -6.62 -2.43
CA GLY A 13 11.21 -6.66 -1.00
C GLY A 13 10.50 -7.94 -0.57
N GLN A 14 9.93 -8.02 0.65
CA GLN A 14 9.30 -9.25 1.15
C GLN A 14 8.15 -9.78 0.26
N SER A 15 7.39 -8.88 -0.38
CA SER A 15 6.22 -9.23 -1.20
C SER A 15 6.50 -9.35 -2.71
N GLY A 16 7.54 -8.68 -3.22
CA GLY A 16 7.86 -8.65 -4.65
C GLY A 16 8.08 -10.04 -5.26
N PRO A 17 8.94 -10.90 -4.67
CA PRO A 17 9.16 -12.26 -5.13
C PRO A 17 7.88 -13.11 -5.06
N SER A 18 7.10 -13.03 -3.98
CA SER A 18 5.85 -13.79 -3.84
C SER A 18 4.80 -13.39 -4.87
N LEU A 19 4.68 -12.09 -5.18
CA LEU A 19 3.80 -11.59 -6.23
C LEU A 19 4.27 -12.03 -7.62
N ALA A 20 5.58 -11.94 -7.90
CA ALA A 20 6.16 -12.38 -9.16
C ALA A 20 5.95 -13.88 -9.39
N VAL A 21 6.11 -14.70 -8.34
CA VAL A 21 5.84 -16.15 -8.38
C VAL A 21 4.37 -16.42 -8.69
N ARG A 22 3.43 -15.78 -7.97
CA ARG A 22 2.00 -15.96 -8.23
C ARG A 22 1.58 -15.58 -9.64
N LEU A 23 2.14 -14.49 -10.19
CA LEU A 23 1.88 -14.07 -11.57
C LEU A 23 2.44 -15.09 -12.57
N ALA A 24 3.62 -15.65 -12.30
CA ALA A 24 4.20 -16.71 -13.11
C ALA A 24 3.39 -18.02 -13.04
N GLU A 25 2.93 -18.42 -11.85
CA GLU A 25 2.05 -19.59 -11.65
C GLU A 25 0.69 -19.40 -12.35
N ALA A 26 0.20 -18.16 -12.44
CA ALA A 26 -0.97 -17.80 -13.24
C ALA A 26 -0.70 -17.74 -14.75
N GLY A 27 0.49 -18.16 -15.21
CA GLY A 27 0.85 -18.26 -16.62
C GLY A 27 1.26 -16.93 -17.27
N ARG A 28 1.51 -15.87 -16.49
CA ARG A 28 2.01 -14.59 -17.03
C ARG A 28 3.52 -14.64 -17.21
N ARG A 29 4.02 -14.20 -18.38
CA ARG A 29 5.45 -13.91 -18.56
C ARG A 29 5.83 -12.73 -17.70
N THR A 30 6.38 -13.00 -16.53
CA THR A 30 6.62 -12.00 -15.48
C THR A 30 8.10 -11.71 -15.34
N ALA A 31 8.47 -10.43 -15.27
CA ALA A 31 9.80 -9.99 -14.88
C ALA A 31 9.77 -9.34 -13.50
N ILE A 32 10.82 -9.54 -12.70
CA ILE A 32 11.06 -8.76 -11.50
C ILE A 32 12.30 -7.90 -11.72
N ILE A 33 12.18 -6.60 -11.43
CA ILE A 33 13.25 -5.62 -11.60
C ILE A 33 13.60 -5.05 -10.23
N GLU A 34 14.83 -5.28 -9.79
CA GLU A 34 15.39 -4.72 -8.56
C GLU A 34 16.65 -3.93 -8.91
N ARG A 35 16.87 -2.82 -8.21
CA ARG A 35 17.98 -1.92 -8.45
C ARG A 35 19.29 -2.43 -7.85
N LYS A 36 19.26 -3.11 -6.70
CA LYS A 36 20.48 -3.55 -5.99
C LYS A 36 20.51 -5.05 -5.66
N HIS A 37 19.99 -5.44 -4.49
CA HIS A 37 20.06 -6.81 -3.99
C HIS A 37 18.66 -7.40 -3.90
N PHE A 38 18.53 -8.66 -4.29
CA PHE A 38 17.32 -9.44 -4.13
C PHE A 38 17.12 -9.74 -2.63
N GLY A 39 15.98 -9.35 -2.07
CA GLY A 39 15.78 -9.33 -0.62
C GLY A 39 16.33 -8.03 -0.02
N GLY A 40 15.41 -7.11 0.26
CA GLY A 40 15.68 -5.86 0.97
C GLY A 40 14.53 -5.48 1.90
N ILE A 41 14.86 -4.84 3.02
CA ILE A 41 13.94 -4.14 3.91
C ILE A 41 13.72 -2.72 3.38
N CYS A 42 12.48 -2.25 3.40
CA CYS A 42 12.08 -1.00 2.77
C CYS A 42 12.53 0.23 3.60
N VAL A 43 13.21 1.17 2.95
CA VAL A 43 13.67 2.49 3.46
C VAL A 43 13.54 3.44 2.25
N LYS A 44 13.00 4.67 2.22
CA LYS A 44 12.47 5.66 3.17
C LYS A 44 11.78 6.77 2.31
N TYR A 45 10.70 7.45 2.75
CA TYR A 45 10.40 8.87 2.43
C TYR A 45 9.41 9.45 3.46
N ARG A 46 9.46 10.77 3.67
CA ARG A 46 8.93 11.54 4.81
C ARG A 46 7.45 11.95 4.63
N LEU A 47 6.58 11.64 5.60
CA LEU A 47 5.25 12.25 5.74
C LEU A 47 5.36 13.51 6.61
N HIS A 48 4.98 14.67 6.06
CA HIS A 48 4.65 15.85 6.86
C HIS A 48 3.19 15.73 7.31
N ALA A 49 2.94 14.91 8.33
CA ALA A 49 1.71 14.98 9.11
C ALA A 49 2.10 14.79 10.57
N ASP A 50 1.82 15.80 11.38
CA ASP A 50 2.10 15.87 12.80
C ASP A 50 1.19 14.87 13.52
N GLN A 51 1.61 13.59 13.66
CA GLN A 51 0.82 12.57 14.35
C GLN A 51 1.67 11.72 15.32
N ASP A 52 1.19 11.63 16.56
CA ASP A 52 1.96 11.28 17.75
C ASP A 52 2.41 9.80 17.81
N ALA A 53 1.70 8.86 17.17
CA ALA A 53 2.07 7.44 17.13
C ALA A 53 3.48 7.19 16.54
N HIS A 54 3.85 7.96 15.50
CA HIS A 54 5.17 7.88 14.89
C HIS A 54 6.25 8.65 15.68
N ARG A 55 5.84 9.64 16.49
CA ARG A 55 6.74 10.38 17.39
C ARG A 55 7.22 9.51 18.54
N GLU A 56 6.35 8.68 19.12
CA GLU A 56 6.70 7.81 20.25
C GLU A 56 7.81 6.81 19.90
N ARG A 57 7.88 6.37 18.63
CA ARG A 57 8.89 5.41 18.16
C ARG A 57 10.06 6.03 17.38
N SER A 58 10.11 7.37 17.26
CA SER A 58 11.15 8.11 16.53
C SER A 58 11.32 7.72 15.05
N GLU A 59 10.26 7.20 14.40
CA GLU A 59 10.32 6.74 13.01
C GLU A 59 9.07 7.23 12.23
N THR A 60 9.21 8.43 11.64
CA THR A 60 8.15 9.20 10.96
C THR A 60 8.22 9.10 9.42
N ASP A 61 9.13 8.28 8.90
CA ASP A 61 9.31 8.14 7.46
C ASP A 61 8.41 7.03 6.93
N GLY A 62 7.47 7.39 6.07
CA GLY A 62 6.60 6.48 5.35
C GLY A 62 5.73 7.19 4.30
N PHE A 63 4.87 6.44 3.63
CA PHE A 63 3.72 6.98 2.91
C PHE A 63 2.62 5.93 2.88
N ILE A 64 1.37 6.37 2.72
CA ILE A 64 0.26 5.52 2.32
C ILE A 64 -0.35 6.19 1.09
N LYS A 65 -0.70 5.39 0.08
CA LYS A 65 -1.42 5.81 -1.12
C LYS A 65 -2.55 4.83 -1.34
N ALA A 66 -3.76 5.34 -1.54
CA ALA A 66 -4.92 4.53 -1.90
C ALA A 66 -5.40 4.92 -3.30
N LEU A 67 -5.78 3.93 -4.08
CA LEU A 67 -6.50 4.10 -5.32
C LEU A 67 -7.94 3.65 -5.10
N VAL A 68 -8.87 4.52 -5.48
CA VAL A 68 -10.30 4.29 -5.31
C VAL A 68 -10.97 4.51 -6.64
N ASP A 69 -11.93 3.65 -6.95
CA ASP A 69 -12.80 3.81 -8.10
C ASP A 69 -13.78 4.98 -7.88
N ALA A 70 -13.82 5.91 -8.81
CA ALA A 70 -14.57 7.16 -8.64
C ALA A 70 -16.09 6.97 -8.61
N GLU A 71 -16.61 5.92 -9.27
CA GLU A 71 -18.04 5.66 -9.39
C GLU A 71 -18.53 4.78 -8.24
N THR A 72 -17.93 3.60 -8.09
CA THR A 72 -18.30 2.59 -7.09
C THR A 72 -17.80 2.90 -5.68
N LYS A 73 -16.85 3.84 -5.56
CA LYS A 73 -16.17 4.19 -4.30
C LYS A 73 -15.42 3.02 -3.67
N GLN A 74 -15.14 1.95 -4.40
CA GLN A 74 -14.38 0.81 -3.88
C GLN A 74 -12.89 1.10 -3.90
N VAL A 75 -12.16 0.59 -2.90
CA VAL A 75 -10.70 0.61 -2.93
C VAL A 75 -10.23 -0.41 -3.99
N LEU A 76 -9.50 0.08 -4.99
CA LEU A 76 -8.89 -0.74 -6.04
C LEU A 76 -7.52 -1.28 -5.62
N GLY A 77 -6.84 -0.57 -4.73
CA GLY A 77 -5.59 -1.00 -4.13
C GLY A 77 -4.97 0.10 -3.29
N ALA A 78 -3.96 -0.25 -2.52
CA ALA A 78 -3.13 0.70 -1.78
C ALA A 78 -1.66 0.30 -1.85
N ALA A 79 -0.78 1.28 -1.74
CA ALA A 79 0.65 1.10 -1.56
C ALA A 79 1.07 1.86 -0.32
N MET A 80 1.82 1.20 0.56
CA MET A 80 2.26 1.79 1.81
C MET A 80 3.69 1.41 2.14
N LEU A 81 4.35 2.33 2.85
CA LEU A 81 5.71 2.24 3.32
C LEU A 81 5.73 2.84 4.72
N GLY A 82 6.22 2.13 5.73
CA GLY A 82 6.31 2.62 7.10
C GLY A 82 6.32 1.48 8.12
N ILE A 83 6.56 1.81 9.40
CA ILE A 83 6.30 0.90 10.52
C ILE A 83 4.82 0.49 10.50
N GLU A 84 4.53 -0.76 10.87
CA GLU A 84 3.16 -1.27 11.04
C GLU A 84 2.30 -1.14 9.76
N GLY A 85 2.96 -1.08 8.61
CA GLY A 85 2.27 -1.15 7.31
C GLY A 85 1.49 -2.45 7.14
N ASP A 86 1.84 -3.52 7.86
CA ASP A 86 1.10 -4.77 7.89
C ASP A 86 -0.30 -4.65 8.52
N GLU A 87 -0.49 -3.76 9.51
CA GLU A 87 -1.81 -3.45 10.08
C GLU A 87 -2.68 -2.71 9.07
N VAL A 88 -2.09 -1.70 8.41
CA VAL A 88 -2.77 -0.90 7.39
C VAL A 88 -3.12 -1.77 6.17
N VAL A 89 -2.24 -2.67 5.75
CA VAL A 89 -2.51 -3.64 4.68
C VAL A 89 -3.70 -4.51 5.08
N HIS A 90 -3.75 -5.01 6.32
CA HIS A 90 -4.87 -5.81 6.81
C HIS A 90 -6.20 -5.06 6.68
N ALA A 91 -6.27 -3.84 7.21
CA ALA A 91 -7.49 -3.04 7.17
C ALA A 91 -7.96 -2.77 5.73
N VAL A 92 -7.03 -2.40 4.83
CA VAL A 92 -7.35 -2.15 3.42
C VAL A 92 -7.80 -3.43 2.72
N LEU A 93 -7.14 -4.57 2.98
CA LEU A 93 -7.52 -5.86 2.39
C LEU A 93 -8.91 -6.31 2.83
N GLU A 94 -9.27 -6.15 4.10
CA GLU A 94 -10.61 -6.48 4.61
C GLU A 94 -11.69 -5.68 3.88
N LEU A 95 -11.46 -4.38 3.70
CA LEU A 95 -12.37 -3.52 2.97
C LEU A 95 -12.50 -3.91 1.50
N MET A 96 -11.37 -4.23 0.84
CA MET A 96 -11.34 -4.71 -0.55
C MET A 96 -12.10 -6.04 -0.70
N TYR A 97 -11.90 -6.98 0.23
CA TYR A 97 -12.61 -8.27 0.23
C TYR A 97 -14.11 -8.10 0.44
N ALA A 98 -14.49 -7.17 1.33
CA ALA A 98 -15.88 -6.82 1.59
C ALA A 98 -16.56 -6.10 0.41
N ARG A 99 -15.77 -5.59 -0.56
CA ARG A 99 -16.24 -4.74 -1.66
C ARG A 99 -17.05 -3.52 -1.17
N ALA A 100 -16.73 -3.07 0.05
CA ALA A 100 -17.40 -1.96 0.68
C ALA A 100 -16.83 -0.63 0.15
N PRO A 101 -17.63 0.44 0.11
CA PRO A 101 -17.14 1.74 -0.29
C PRO A 101 -16.14 2.26 0.76
N TYR A 102 -15.09 2.97 0.31
CA TYR A 102 -14.03 3.51 1.15
C TYR A 102 -14.55 4.45 2.25
N THR A 103 -15.73 5.04 2.05
CA THR A 103 -16.39 5.92 3.00
C THR A 103 -16.73 5.22 4.32
N VAL A 104 -16.85 3.88 4.33
CA VAL A 104 -16.99 3.10 5.57
C VAL A 104 -15.74 3.25 6.42
N MET A 105 -14.57 3.01 5.84
CA MET A 105 -13.28 3.14 6.51
C MET A 105 -12.97 4.60 6.85
N GLN A 106 -13.33 5.54 5.96
CA GLN A 106 -13.16 6.97 6.19
C GLN A 106 -13.89 7.47 7.44
N ARG A 107 -15.06 6.89 7.74
CA ARG A 107 -15.92 7.28 8.87
C ARG A 107 -15.70 6.42 10.12
N ALA A 108 -14.89 5.37 10.01
CA ALA A 108 -14.65 4.45 11.11
C ALA A 108 -13.75 5.10 12.18
N VAL A 109 -14.11 4.87 13.44
CA VAL A 109 -13.28 5.26 14.59
C VAL A 109 -12.22 4.19 14.79
N HIS A 110 -10.99 4.54 14.47
CA HIS A 110 -9.82 3.71 14.72
C HIS A 110 -9.30 3.98 16.13
N ILE A 111 -8.72 2.96 16.76
CA ILE A 111 -8.17 3.08 18.10
C ILE A 111 -6.87 3.91 18.04
N HIS A 112 -6.73 4.86 18.96
CA HIS A 112 -5.52 5.68 19.11
C HIS A 112 -4.65 5.15 20.26
N PRO A 113 -3.32 5.11 20.13
CA PRO A 113 -2.51 5.42 18.93
C PRO A 113 -2.29 4.19 18.04
N THR A 114 -2.56 4.29 16.73
CA THR A 114 -2.23 3.23 15.73
C THR A 114 -1.95 3.83 14.36
N VAL A 115 -1.13 3.18 13.52
CA VAL A 115 -0.88 3.66 12.14
C VAL A 115 -2.15 3.63 11.28
N THR A 116 -3.05 2.68 11.53
CA THR A 116 -4.35 2.58 10.84
C THR A 116 -5.23 3.81 11.06
N GLU A 117 -5.01 4.60 12.12
CA GLU A 117 -5.75 5.84 12.38
C GLU A 117 -5.51 6.95 11.33
N LEU A 118 -4.48 6.79 10.48
CA LEU A 118 -4.19 7.68 9.36
C LEU A 118 -5.15 7.50 8.17
N LEU A 119 -5.79 6.32 8.05
CA LEU A 119 -6.63 5.98 6.89
C LEU A 119 -7.83 6.94 6.71
N PRO A 120 -8.57 7.33 7.77
CA PRO A 120 -9.63 8.35 7.65
C PRO A 120 -9.18 9.66 7.02
N ALA A 121 -8.05 10.22 7.47
CA ALA A 121 -7.53 11.48 6.96
C ALA A 121 -7.10 11.33 5.49
N LEU A 122 -6.34 10.29 5.18
CA LEU A 122 -5.88 10.00 3.81
C LEU A 122 -7.05 9.85 2.83
N LEU A 123 -8.09 9.12 3.22
CA LEU A 123 -9.27 8.90 2.38
C LEU A 123 -10.15 10.16 2.25
N GLY A 124 -10.01 11.12 3.17
CA GLY A 124 -10.65 12.44 3.07
C GLY A 124 -10.00 13.38 2.06
N GLU A 125 -8.73 13.15 1.74
CA GLU A 125 -7.93 14.00 0.85
C GLU A 125 -7.78 13.42 -0.56
N LEU A 126 -8.63 12.47 -0.96
CA LEU A 126 -8.59 11.86 -2.28
C LEU A 126 -8.75 12.91 -3.38
N GLN A 127 -7.87 12.83 -4.38
CA GLN A 127 -7.87 13.69 -5.56
C GLN A 127 -8.16 12.87 -6.82
N PRO A 128 -8.87 13.44 -7.82
CA PRO A 128 -8.99 12.81 -9.13
C PRO A 128 -7.61 12.58 -9.76
N LEU A 129 -7.43 11.43 -10.42
CA LEU A 129 -6.27 11.18 -11.27
C LEU A 129 -6.41 12.05 -12.53
N ALA A 130 -5.43 12.93 -12.74
CA ALA A 130 -5.32 13.77 -13.94
C ALA A 130 -4.90 12.95 -15.17
#